data_AF-A0A170VJK9-F1
#
_entry.id   AF-A0A170VJK9-F1
#
_cell.length_a   1.000
_cell.length_b   1.000
_cell.length_c   1.000
_cell.angle_alpha   90.00
_cell.angle_beta   90.00
_cell.angle_gamma   90.00
#
_symmetry.space_group_name_H-M   'P 1'
#
loop_
_entity.id
_entity.type
_entity.pdbx_description
1 polymer ?
#
loop_
_entity_poly.entity_id
_entity_poly.type
_entity_poly.pdbx_seq_one_letter_code
_entity_poly.pdbx_strand_id
1 'polypeptide(L)'
;YNKKDVMKRALPVAVKFLHKGNKELSRNMASYLSLAAIDNADLLSKHIQLIIDSIISGNYPLCRVLPQIYEVSKEPIHDHGMALVSLLPQCEHAERLALLQLFSLIAANKPALLEPSLPQLCEYLTISATAGATMQVLYV
;
A
#
# COMPACT_ATOMS: atom_id res chain seq x y z
N TYR A 1 -8.64 15.22 -23.59
CA TYR A 1 -7.48 14.34 -23.84
C TYR A 1 -6.15 14.81 -23.22
N ASN A 2 -6.06 15.93 -22.49
CA ASN A 2 -4.76 16.46 -22.00
C ASN A 2 -4.36 16.04 -20.56
N LYS A 3 -5.23 15.37 -19.79
CA LYS A 3 -4.95 15.02 -18.38
C LYS A 3 -4.06 13.79 -18.20
N LYS A 4 -4.17 12.78 -19.07
CA LYS A 4 -3.39 11.53 -18.96
C LYS A 4 -1.90 11.75 -19.25
N ASP A 5 -1.55 12.62 -20.20
CA ASP A 5 -0.15 12.95 -20.51
C ASP A 5 0.55 13.73 -19.38
N VAL A 6 -0.16 14.68 -18.77
CA VAL A 6 0.34 15.42 -17.61
C VAL A 6 0.51 14.49 -16.40
N MET A 7 -0.44 13.57 -16.16
CA MET A 7 -0.31 12.56 -15.10
C MET A 7 0.88 11.62 -15.32
N LYS A 8 1.11 11.16 -16.56
CA LYS A 8 2.29 10.31 -16.88
C LYS A 8 3.62 11.00 -16.62
N ARG A 9 3.70 12.32 -16.84
CA ARG A 9 4.91 13.11 -16.54
C ARG A 9 5.03 13.47 -15.06
N ALA A 10 3.90 13.66 -14.38
CA ALA A 10 3.86 14.00 -12.96
C ALA A 10 4.17 12.81 -12.05
N LEU A 11 3.81 11.58 -12.45
CA LEU A 11 4.10 10.35 -11.68
C LEU A 11 5.58 10.19 -11.30
N PRO A 12 6.53 10.15 -12.27
CA PRO A 12 7.95 9.98 -11.94
C PRO A 12 8.51 11.18 -11.17
N VAL A 13 7.93 12.36 -11.34
CA VAL A 13 8.27 13.55 -10.56
C VAL A 13 7.82 13.35 -9.11
N ALA A 14 6.56 13.05 -8.86
CA ALA A 14 6.02 12.78 -7.53
C ALA A 14 6.80 11.67 -6.81
N VAL A 15 7.15 10.58 -7.52
CA VAL A 15 7.98 9.49 -6.96
C VAL A 15 9.38 9.98 -6.58
N LYS A 16 10.04 10.79 -7.43
CA LYS A 16 11.35 11.39 -7.07
C LYS A 16 11.27 12.37 -5.91
N PHE A 17 10.15 13.09 -5.78
CA PHE A 17 9.93 14.05 -4.71
C PHE A 17 9.58 13.39 -3.38
N LEU A 18 9.05 12.16 -3.35
CA LEU A 18 8.87 11.39 -2.11
C LEU A 18 10.19 11.21 -1.34
N HIS A 19 11.31 11.05 -2.04
CA HIS A 19 12.63 10.82 -1.43
C HIS A 19 13.40 12.12 -1.10
N LYS A 20 13.01 13.26 -1.69
CA LYS A 20 13.72 14.56 -1.57
C LYS A 20 12.94 15.65 -0.83
N GLY A 21 11.66 15.42 -0.53
CA GLY A 21 10.74 16.45 -0.04
C GLY A 21 10.63 16.52 1.49
N ASN A 22 10.19 17.69 1.98
CA ASN A 22 9.71 17.88 3.35
C ASN A 22 8.51 16.93 3.64
N LYS A 23 8.33 16.48 4.90
CA LYS A 23 7.30 15.49 5.30
C LYS A 23 5.87 15.87 4.86
N GLU A 24 5.54 17.16 4.86
CA GLU A 24 4.22 17.62 4.39
C GLU A 24 4.05 17.52 2.87
N LEU A 25 5.11 17.84 2.11
CA LEU A 25 5.09 17.73 0.65
C LEU A 25 5.07 16.26 0.23
N SER A 26 5.85 15.40 0.88
CA SER A 26 5.83 13.96 0.61
C SER A 26 4.45 13.38 0.89
N ARG A 27 3.77 13.81 1.98
CA ARG A 27 2.40 13.40 2.29
C ARG A 27 1.40 13.83 1.20
N ASN A 28 1.48 15.07 0.72
CA ASN A 28 0.60 15.53 -0.36
C ASN A 28 0.86 14.79 -1.68
N MET A 29 2.13 14.51 -2.00
CA MET A 29 2.50 13.72 -3.18
C MET A 29 2.03 12.28 -3.05
N ALA A 30 2.14 11.67 -1.87
CA ALA A 30 1.62 10.36 -1.55
C ALA A 30 0.09 10.27 -1.75
N SER A 31 -0.66 11.26 -1.25
CA SER A 31 -2.11 11.35 -1.47
C SER A 31 -2.46 11.52 -2.95
N TYR A 32 -1.69 12.31 -3.71
CA TYR A 32 -1.90 12.48 -5.15
C TYR A 32 -1.61 11.20 -5.94
N LEU A 33 -0.51 10.51 -5.61
CA LEU A 33 -0.17 9.21 -6.18
C LEU A 33 -1.24 8.17 -5.83
N SER A 34 -1.83 8.26 -4.62
CA SER A 34 -2.94 7.40 -4.23
C SER A 34 -4.16 7.51 -5.14
N LEU A 35 -4.46 8.72 -5.60
CA LEU A 35 -5.51 8.96 -6.57
C LEU A 35 -5.09 8.55 -7.98
N ALA A 36 -3.84 8.84 -8.37
CA ALA A 36 -3.32 8.55 -9.70
C ALA A 36 -3.21 7.04 -9.97
N ALA A 37 -2.98 6.22 -8.94
CA ALA A 37 -2.91 4.77 -9.06
C ALA A 37 -4.21 4.13 -9.57
N ILE A 38 -5.36 4.76 -9.33
CA ILE A 38 -6.66 4.28 -9.81
C ILE A 38 -6.72 4.22 -11.34
N ASP A 39 -6.08 5.17 -12.02
CA ASP A 39 -6.08 5.23 -13.50
C ASP A 39 -4.76 4.73 -14.11
N ASN A 40 -3.67 4.63 -13.32
CA ASN A 40 -2.31 4.42 -13.83
C ASN A 40 -1.46 3.41 -13.01
N ALA A 41 -2.06 2.43 -12.34
CA ALA A 41 -1.36 1.42 -11.54
C ALA A 41 -0.16 0.75 -12.26
N ASP A 42 -0.27 0.51 -13.58
CA ASP A 42 0.80 -0.07 -14.40
C ASP A 42 2.09 0.78 -14.42
N LEU A 43 1.99 2.10 -14.30
CA LEU A 43 3.17 2.97 -14.24
C LEU A 43 3.76 3.03 -12.84
N LEU A 44 2.92 2.93 -11.79
CA LEU A 44 3.40 2.85 -10.41
C LEU A 44 4.04 1.49 -10.11
N SER A 45 3.60 0.41 -10.76
CA SER A 45 4.18 -0.93 -10.57
C SER A 45 5.67 -0.96 -10.89
N LYS A 46 6.11 -0.19 -11.90
CA LYS A 46 7.53 -0.04 -12.27
C LYS A 46 8.36 0.65 -11.19
N HIS A 47 7.73 1.37 -10.28
CA HIS A 47 8.37 2.13 -9.21
C HIS A 47 7.96 1.66 -7.82
N ILE A 48 7.41 0.45 -7.69
CA ILE A 48 6.86 -0.03 -6.43
C ILE A 48 7.88 -0.08 -5.29
N GLN A 49 9.14 -0.40 -5.56
CA GLN A 49 10.21 -0.37 -4.56
C GLN A 49 10.30 1.02 -3.90
N LEU A 50 10.29 2.09 -4.70
CA LEU A 50 10.34 3.48 -4.21
C LEU A 50 9.08 3.85 -3.40
N ILE A 51 7.92 3.30 -3.78
CA ILE A 51 6.67 3.50 -3.06
C ILE A 51 6.74 2.84 -1.69
N ILE A 52 7.22 1.59 -1.63
CA ILE A 52 7.39 0.84 -0.38
C ILE A 52 8.40 1.54 0.53
N ASP A 53 9.57 1.93 0.01
CA ASP A 53 10.54 2.75 0.75
C ASP A 53 9.91 4.01 1.32
N SER A 54 9.07 4.69 0.53
CA SER A 54 8.37 5.89 0.97
C SER A 54 7.36 5.61 2.07
N ILE A 55 6.63 4.49 1.98
CA ILE A 55 5.70 4.04 3.04
C ILE A 55 6.47 3.76 4.32
N ILE A 56 7.58 3.03 4.24
CA ILE A 56 8.46 2.72 5.39
C ILE A 56 9.05 4.00 6.00
N SER A 57 9.32 5.02 5.17
CA SER A 57 9.74 6.35 5.60
C SER A 57 8.64 7.17 6.32
N GLY A 58 7.39 6.69 6.32
CA GLY A 58 6.25 7.30 7.01
C GLY A 58 5.18 7.90 6.07
N ASN A 59 5.22 7.62 4.77
CA ASN A 59 4.20 8.05 3.82
C ASN A 59 3.08 7.01 3.70
N TYR A 60 2.34 6.80 4.78
CA TYR A 60 1.26 5.81 4.88
C TYR A 60 0.12 5.95 3.84
N PRO A 61 -0.25 7.14 3.32
CA PRO A 61 -1.33 7.23 2.31
C PRO A 61 -1.10 6.37 1.05
N LEU A 62 0.16 6.04 0.75
CA LEU A 62 0.52 5.13 -0.34
C LEU A 62 0.13 3.67 -0.07
N CYS A 63 -0.17 3.27 1.17
CA CYS A 63 -0.70 1.93 1.46
C CYS A 63 -1.97 1.63 0.65
N ARG A 64 -2.76 2.66 0.33
CA ARG A 64 -3.98 2.56 -0.49
C ARG A 64 -3.72 2.21 -1.95
N VAL A 65 -2.50 2.40 -2.45
CA VAL A 65 -2.12 1.98 -3.81
C VAL A 65 -1.59 0.56 -3.88
N LEU A 66 -1.10 0.01 -2.76
CA LEU A 66 -0.50 -1.32 -2.77
C LEU A 66 -1.46 -2.41 -3.28
N PRO A 67 -2.75 -2.48 -2.87
CA PRO A 67 -3.68 -3.47 -3.40
C PRO A 67 -3.85 -3.38 -4.92
N GLN A 68 -3.89 -2.17 -5.47
CA GLN A 68 -4.06 -1.95 -6.92
C GLN A 68 -2.81 -2.32 -7.70
N ILE A 69 -1.63 -2.01 -7.15
CA ILE A 69 -0.36 -2.38 -7.77
C ILE A 69 -0.15 -3.89 -7.66
N TYR A 70 -0.63 -4.53 -6.61
CA TYR A 70 -0.56 -5.99 -6.41
C TYR A 70 -1.22 -6.79 -7.52
N GLU A 71 -2.29 -6.27 -8.13
CA GLU A 71 -2.92 -6.91 -9.30
C GLU A 71 -1.99 -6.95 -10.52
N VAL A 72 -1.05 -6.00 -10.62
CA VAL A 72 -0.10 -5.89 -11.73
C VAL A 72 1.26 -6.53 -11.38
N SER A 73 1.75 -6.35 -10.16
CA SER A 73 3.07 -6.80 -9.70
C SER A 73 3.04 -7.27 -8.24
N LYS A 74 3.28 -8.57 -8.04
CA LYS A 74 3.13 -9.26 -6.74
C LYS A 74 4.46 -9.45 -6.00
N GLU A 75 5.53 -9.78 -6.74
CA GLU A 75 6.85 -10.13 -6.19
C GLU A 75 7.44 -9.10 -5.22
N PRO A 76 7.54 -7.80 -5.54
CA PRO A 76 8.18 -6.83 -4.65
C PRO A 76 7.39 -6.55 -3.37
N ILE A 77 6.08 -6.78 -3.39
CA ILE A 77 5.22 -6.68 -2.20
C ILE A 77 5.46 -7.87 -1.28
N HIS A 78 5.68 -9.07 -1.85
CA HIS A 78 5.98 -10.28 -1.08
C HIS A 78 7.28 -10.15 -0.30
N ASP A 79 8.34 -9.62 -0.92
CA ASP A 79 9.62 -9.34 -0.26
C ASP A 79 9.47 -8.39 0.94
N HIS A 80 8.57 -7.41 0.83
CA HIS A 80 8.36 -6.39 1.86
C HIS A 80 7.13 -6.64 2.75
N GLY A 81 6.51 -7.82 2.65
CA GLY A 81 5.27 -8.14 3.37
C GLY A 81 5.41 -7.95 4.89
N MET A 82 6.52 -8.43 5.47
CA MET A 82 6.82 -8.28 6.90
C MET A 82 6.99 -6.83 7.34
N ALA A 83 7.60 -5.98 6.50
CA ALA A 83 7.74 -4.56 6.78
C ALA A 83 6.36 -3.88 6.80
N LEU A 84 5.50 -4.21 5.83
CA LEU A 84 4.13 -3.71 5.75
C LEU A 84 3.28 -4.13 6.95
N VAL A 85 3.43 -5.38 7.42
CA VAL A 85 2.77 -5.87 8.65
C VAL A 85 3.25 -5.09 9.87
N SER A 86 4.54 -4.76 9.95
CA SER A 86 5.10 -3.95 11.05
C SER A 86 4.63 -2.50 11.04
N LEU A 87 4.12 -2.01 9.90
CA LEU A 87 3.57 -0.65 9.74
C LEU A 87 2.06 -0.59 10.06
N LEU A 88 1.35 -1.71 10.03
CA LEU A 88 -0.07 -1.86 10.36
C LEU A 88 -0.50 -1.12 11.65
N PRO A 89 0.22 -1.23 12.80
CA PRO A 89 -0.09 -0.49 14.01
C PRO A 89 0.21 1.02 13.93
N GLN A 90 1.12 1.42 13.04
CA GLN A 90 1.55 2.82 12.87
C GLN A 90 0.65 3.60 11.91
N CYS A 91 -0.03 2.90 11.01
CA CYS A 91 -0.98 3.45 10.05
C CYS A 91 -2.28 3.93 10.71
N GLU A 92 -2.84 5.01 10.18
CA GLU A 92 -4.20 5.46 10.48
C GLU A 92 -5.24 4.50 9.90
N HIS A 93 -6.51 4.70 10.28
CA HIS A 93 -7.60 3.77 10.00
C HIS A 93 -7.77 3.44 8.51
N ALA A 94 -7.69 4.44 7.62
CA ALA A 94 -7.89 4.24 6.18
C ALA A 94 -6.75 3.44 5.52
N GLU A 95 -5.52 3.73 5.88
CA GLU A 95 -4.31 3.06 5.42
C GLU A 95 -4.24 1.64 5.95
N ARG A 96 -4.65 1.45 7.21
CA ARG A 96 -4.77 0.14 7.84
C ARG A 96 -5.76 -0.75 7.11
N LEU A 97 -6.93 -0.24 6.75
CA LEU A 97 -7.90 -1.00 5.94
C LEU A 97 -7.32 -1.39 4.58
N ALA A 98 -6.59 -0.50 3.93
CA ALA A 98 -5.94 -0.81 2.66
C ALA A 98 -4.85 -1.89 2.79
N LEU A 99 -4.05 -1.86 3.87
CA LEU A 99 -3.08 -2.91 4.17
C LEU A 99 -3.79 -4.25 4.43
N LEU A 100 -4.87 -4.26 5.20
CA LEU A 100 -5.67 -5.48 5.42
C LEU A 100 -6.23 -6.03 4.11
N GLN A 101 -6.74 -5.17 3.22
CA GLN A 101 -7.17 -5.59 1.90
C GLN A 101 -6.00 -6.18 1.07
N LEU A 102 -4.81 -5.58 1.13
CA LEU A 102 -3.61 -6.13 0.51
C LEU A 102 -3.28 -7.52 1.07
N PHE A 103 -3.32 -7.69 2.39
CA PHE A 103 -3.05 -8.97 3.02
C PHE A 103 -4.08 -10.02 2.60
N SER A 104 -5.35 -9.68 2.41
CA SER A 104 -6.34 -10.63 1.85
C SER A 104 -5.94 -11.11 0.44
N LEU A 105 -5.44 -10.21 -0.41
CA LEU A 105 -4.92 -10.58 -1.73
C LEU A 105 -3.64 -11.43 -1.66
N ILE A 106 -2.79 -11.18 -0.66
CA ILE A 106 -1.61 -12.01 -0.40
C ILE A 106 -2.03 -13.38 0.13
N ALA A 107 -3.00 -13.47 1.03
CA ALA A 107 -3.55 -14.74 1.52
C ALA A 107 -4.06 -15.58 0.36
N ALA A 108 -4.72 -14.95 -0.62
CA ALA A 108 -5.27 -15.63 -1.80
C ALA A 108 -4.22 -16.24 -2.73
N ASN A 109 -3.01 -15.68 -2.74
CA ASN A 109 -1.95 -16.12 -3.64
C ASN A 109 -0.84 -16.91 -2.91
N LYS A 110 -0.47 -16.49 -1.71
CA LYS A 110 0.67 -16.99 -0.93
C LYS A 110 0.43 -16.80 0.58
N PRO A 111 -0.44 -17.61 1.20
CA PRO A 111 -0.80 -17.47 2.61
C PRO A 111 0.38 -17.70 3.58
N ALA A 112 1.42 -18.42 3.13
CA ALA A 112 2.64 -18.67 3.91
C ALA A 112 3.35 -17.39 4.38
N LEU A 113 3.18 -16.26 3.67
CA LEU A 113 3.75 -14.97 4.09
C LEU A 113 2.99 -14.34 5.26
N LEU A 114 1.73 -14.74 5.46
CA LEU A 114 0.84 -14.17 6.46
C LEU A 114 0.71 -15.04 7.70
N GLU A 115 1.06 -16.33 7.64
CA GLU A 115 1.17 -17.23 8.80
C GLU A 115 1.82 -16.57 10.03
N PRO A 116 3.00 -15.91 9.92
CA PRO A 116 3.61 -15.25 11.08
C PRO A 116 2.83 -14.02 11.56
N SER A 117 2.01 -13.41 10.70
CA SER A 117 1.21 -12.22 11.00
C SER A 117 -0.23 -12.54 11.46
N LEU A 118 -0.67 -13.79 11.38
CA LEU A 118 -1.98 -14.25 11.86
C LEU A 118 -2.30 -13.82 13.30
N PRO A 119 -1.42 -14.01 14.31
CA PRO A 119 -1.74 -13.59 15.68
C PRO A 119 -1.99 -12.08 15.77
N GLN A 120 -1.21 -11.29 15.03
CA GLN A 120 -1.35 -9.84 14.98
C GLN A 120 -2.66 -9.43 14.30
N LEU A 121 -3.00 -10.06 13.17
CA LEU A 121 -4.29 -9.88 12.50
C LEU A 121 -5.47 -10.26 13.42
N CYS A 122 -5.35 -11.34 14.20
CA CYS A 122 -6.37 -11.71 15.17
C CYS A 122 -6.62 -10.63 16.23
N GLU A 123 -5.61 -9.86 16.63
CA GLU A 123 -5.83 -8.69 17.48
C GLU A 123 -6.68 -7.62 16.77
N TYR A 124 -6.50 -7.41 15.47
CA TYR A 124 -7.32 -6.48 14.68
C TYR A 124 -8.74 -6.97 14.41
N LEU A 125 -9.04 -8.26 14.59
CA LEU A 125 -10.43 -8.77 14.62
C LEU A 125 -11.21 -8.22 15.82
N THR A 126 -10.53 -7.96 16.93
CA THR A 126 -11.19 -7.41 18.14
C THR A 126 -11.59 -5.95 17.97
N ILE A 127 -11.03 -5.27 16.96
CA ILE A 127 -11.32 -3.88 16.64
C ILE A 127 -12.44 -3.86 15.60
N SER A 128 -13.65 -3.45 16.02
CA SER A 128 -14.87 -3.45 15.18
C SER A 128 -14.68 -2.78 13.81
N ALA A 129 -13.86 -1.74 13.72
CA ALA A 129 -13.60 -1.01 12.48
C ALA A 129 -12.70 -1.77 11.49
N THR A 130 -11.83 -2.68 11.95
CA THR A 130 -10.95 -3.51 11.11
C THR A 130 -11.37 -4.98 11.05
N ALA A 131 -12.33 -5.39 11.87
CA ALA A 131 -12.80 -6.76 11.97
C ALA A 131 -13.28 -7.31 10.61
N GLY A 132 -14.08 -6.53 9.87
CA GLY A 132 -14.58 -6.94 8.55
C GLY A 132 -13.47 -7.18 7.54
N ALA A 133 -12.52 -6.25 7.44
CA ALA A 133 -11.38 -6.40 6.52
C ALA A 133 -10.47 -7.56 6.92
N THR A 134 -10.24 -7.73 8.23
CA THR A 134 -9.38 -8.81 8.74
C THR A 134 -10.02 -10.19 8.55
N MET A 135 -11.34 -10.31 8.70
CA MET A 135 -12.04 -11.54 8.35
C MET A 135 -11.86 -11.91 6.88
N GLN A 136 -11.86 -10.93 5.96
CA GLN A 136 -11.56 -11.20 4.55
C GLN A 136 -10.13 -11.69 4.31
N VAL A 137 -9.19 -11.40 5.21
CA VAL A 137 -7.83 -11.96 5.13
C VAL A 137 -7.82 -13.44 5.53
N LEU A 138 -8.59 -13.78 6.57
CA LEU A 138 -8.61 -15.12 7.17
C LEU A 138 -9.55 -16.11 6.48
N TYR A 139 -10.50 -15.62 5.69
CA TYR A 139 -11.49 -16.44 4.98
C TYR A 139 -11.02 -16.93 3.60
N VAL A 140 -9.77 -16.69 3.27
CA VAL A 140 -9.15 -16.98 1.96
C VAL A 140 -8.30 -18.23 2.05
#